data_AF-A0A1Y2MWV5-F1
#
_entry.id   AF-A0A1Y2MWV5-F1
#
_cell.length_a   1.000
_cell.length_b   1.000
_cell.length_c   1.000
_cell.angle_alpha   90.00
_cell.angle_beta   90.00
_cell.angle_gamma   90.00
#
_symmetry.space_group_name_H-M   'P 1'
#
loop_
_entity.id
_entity.type
_entity.pdbx_description
1 polymer ?
#
loop_
_entity_poly.entity_id
_entity_poly.type
_entity_poly.pdbx_seq_one_letter_code
_entity_poly.pdbx_strand_id
1 'polypeptide(L)'
;MILESVPRDMPLGAASTGSATEPAEELAGMLGRVYEHERRMAAVAVTVLADEKLHARFREILSRVPGGPEDFTRAVASALRSYADAGVVGSTLDPDAAAAFVQGRCFHHAVLDRLHGPGDAPGAPAAVVDELLAFLTG
;
A
#
# COMPACT_ATOMS: atom_id res chain seq x y z
N MET A 1 19.39 8.02 -6.65
CA MET A 1 18.68 9.18 -6.03
C MET A 1 17.44 8.67 -5.31
N ILE A 2 16.99 9.23 -4.16
CA ILE A 2 15.87 8.68 -3.33
C ILE A 2 14.59 8.36 -4.14
N LEU A 3 14.37 9.05 -5.26
CA LEU A 3 13.24 8.80 -6.17
C LEU A 3 13.41 7.58 -7.08
N GLU A 4 14.64 7.14 -7.36
CA GLU A 4 14.90 5.93 -8.16
C GLU A 4 14.63 4.65 -7.36
N SER A 5 14.60 4.76 -6.03
CA SER A 5 14.18 3.67 -5.13
C SER A 5 12.67 3.58 -4.93
N VAL A 6 11.89 4.53 -5.47
CA VAL A 6 10.41 4.46 -5.44
C VAL A 6 9.96 3.70 -6.69
N PRO A 7 9.41 2.49 -6.55
CA PRO A 7 8.86 1.75 -7.68
C PRO A 7 7.72 2.57 -8.29
N ARG A 8 7.88 3.01 -9.55
CA ARG A 8 6.83 3.76 -10.27
C ARG A 8 5.77 2.83 -10.87
N ASP A 9 6.18 1.61 -11.20
CA ASP A 9 5.32 0.58 -11.78
C ASP A 9 5.42 -0.68 -10.91
N MET A 10 4.57 -0.78 -9.88
CA MET A 10 4.34 -2.08 -9.24
C MET A 10 3.13 -2.72 -9.91
N PRO A 11 3.30 -3.87 -10.59
CA PRO A 11 2.14 -4.62 -11.07
C PRO A 11 1.38 -5.15 -9.86
N LEU A 12 0.29 -4.46 -9.49
CA LEU A 12 -0.60 -4.90 -8.42
C LEU A 12 -1.47 -6.09 -8.84
N GLY A 13 -1.51 -6.41 -10.14
CA GLY A 13 -2.36 -7.46 -10.69
C GLY A 13 -3.81 -6.99 -10.79
N ALA A 14 -4.63 -7.80 -11.44
CA ALA A 14 -6.08 -7.69 -11.51
C ALA A 14 -6.65 -9.07 -11.20
N ALA A 15 -7.92 -9.13 -10.77
CA ALA A 15 -8.57 -10.41 -10.54
C ALA A 15 -8.57 -11.24 -11.83
N SER A 16 -8.06 -12.46 -11.79
CA SER A 16 -8.22 -13.39 -12.89
C SER A 16 -9.67 -13.86 -13.00
N THR A 17 -10.12 -14.22 -14.21
CA THR A 17 -11.48 -14.73 -14.45
C THR A 17 -11.65 -16.21 -14.07
N GLY A 18 -10.82 -16.71 -13.15
CA GLY A 18 -10.78 -18.10 -12.67
C GLY A 18 -11.77 -18.40 -11.54
N SER A 19 -11.62 -19.56 -10.88
CA SER A 19 -12.53 -19.97 -9.78
C SER A 19 -12.43 -19.03 -8.58
N ALA A 20 -13.50 -18.81 -7.80
CA ALA A 20 -13.55 -17.80 -6.72
C ALA A 20 -12.47 -17.92 -5.62
N THR A 21 -11.84 -19.08 -5.44
CA THR A 21 -10.71 -19.25 -4.53
C THR A 21 -9.44 -18.55 -5.05
N GLU A 22 -9.25 -18.48 -6.36
CA GLU A 22 -8.07 -17.83 -6.98
C GLU A 22 -8.07 -16.31 -6.78
N PRO A 23 -9.18 -15.56 -6.98
CA PRO A 23 -9.21 -14.13 -6.73
C PRO A 23 -8.94 -13.71 -5.27
N ALA A 24 -9.35 -14.51 -4.29
CA ALA A 24 -9.08 -14.21 -2.88
C ALA A 24 -7.59 -14.41 -2.52
N GLU A 25 -6.96 -15.47 -3.05
CA GLU A 25 -5.51 -15.69 -2.90
C GLU A 25 -4.70 -14.62 -3.65
N GLU A 26 -5.14 -14.22 -4.84
CA GLU A 26 -4.54 -13.12 -5.60
C GLU A 26 -4.64 -11.79 -4.86
N LEU A 27 -5.78 -11.50 -4.23
CA LEU A 27 -6.00 -10.32 -3.40
C LEU A 27 -5.04 -10.33 -2.20
N ALA A 28 -4.92 -11.44 -1.48
CA ALA A 28 -3.97 -11.60 -0.38
C ALA A 28 -2.52 -11.36 -0.85
N GLY A 29 -2.15 -11.92 -2.00
CA GLY A 29 -0.85 -11.69 -2.62
C GLY A 29 -0.61 -10.22 -3.01
N MET A 30 -1.64 -9.51 -3.49
CA MET A 30 -1.60 -8.08 -3.79
C MET A 30 -1.39 -7.26 -2.51
N LEU A 31 -2.14 -7.53 -1.45
CA LEU A 31 -1.98 -6.88 -0.14
C LEU A 31 -0.56 -7.08 0.44
N GLY A 32 0.02 -8.27 0.30
CA GLY A 32 1.41 -8.52 0.68
C GLY A 32 2.42 -7.67 -0.11
N ARG A 33 2.19 -7.45 -1.41
CA ARG A 33 3.01 -6.54 -2.22
C ARG A 33 2.87 -5.08 -1.79
N VAL A 34 1.65 -4.64 -1.47
CA VAL A 34 1.39 -3.29 -0.94
C VAL A 34 2.09 -3.10 0.41
N TYR A 35 2.02 -4.08 1.31
CA TYR A 35 2.73 -4.03 2.58
C TYR A 35 4.24 -3.87 2.39
N GLU A 36 4.87 -4.66 1.52
CA GLU A 36 6.31 -4.55 1.26
C GLU A 36 6.69 -3.22 0.59
N HIS A 37 5.82 -2.67 -0.27
CA HIS A 37 6.01 -1.32 -0.82
C HIS A 37 6.03 -0.28 0.31
N GLU A 38 4.99 -0.26 1.14
CA GLU A 38 4.86 0.70 2.24
C GLU A 38 5.96 0.54 3.28
N ARG A 39 6.45 -0.69 3.50
CA ARG A 39 7.61 -0.93 4.37
C ARG A 39 8.87 -0.24 3.87
N ARG A 40 9.12 -0.23 2.56
CA ARG A 40 10.24 0.51 1.95
C ARG A 40 10.00 2.01 1.99
N MET A 41 8.77 2.44 1.72
CA MET A 41 8.40 3.85 1.71
C MET A 41 8.44 4.48 3.10
N ALA A 42 8.09 3.74 4.16
CA ALA A 42 8.20 4.18 5.55
C ALA A 42 9.65 4.59 5.89
N ALA A 43 10.65 3.86 5.38
CA ALA A 43 12.05 4.22 5.59
C ALA A 43 12.42 5.56 4.95
N VAL A 44 11.94 5.80 3.72
CA VAL A 44 12.14 7.07 3.01
C VAL A 44 11.40 8.20 3.72
N ALA A 45 10.12 8.00 4.01
CA ALA A 45 9.25 9.00 4.62
C ALA A 45 9.75 9.44 6.00
N VAL A 46 10.09 8.51 6.89
CA VAL A 46 10.64 8.84 8.22
C VAL A 46 11.92 9.68 8.09
N THR A 47 12.80 9.34 7.14
CA THR A 47 14.05 10.08 6.91
C THR A 47 13.78 11.49 6.37
N VAL A 48 12.91 11.60 5.36
CA VAL A 48 12.57 12.88 4.72
C VAL A 48 11.86 13.81 5.69
N LEU A 49 10.94 13.29 6.51
CA LEU A 49 10.13 14.09 7.44
C LEU A 49 10.88 14.47 8.72
N ALA A 50 11.93 13.74 9.10
CA ALA A 50 12.75 14.06 10.27
C ALA A 50 13.67 15.28 10.07
N ASP A 51 13.96 15.68 8.82
CA ASP A 51 14.82 16.81 8.49
C ASP A 51 14.04 17.82 7.63
N GLU A 52 13.80 19.03 8.17
CA GLU A 52 13.04 20.09 7.49
C GLU A 52 13.65 20.52 6.15
N LYS A 53 14.99 20.53 6.04
CA LYS A 53 15.67 20.89 4.79
C LYS A 53 15.47 19.78 3.75
N LEU A 54 15.53 18.52 4.17
CA LEU A 54 15.26 17.39 3.29
C LEU A 54 13.80 17.36 2.85
N HIS A 55 12.85 17.63 3.74
CA HIS A 55 11.44 17.75 3.42
C HIS A 55 11.17 18.89 2.41
N ALA A 56 11.76 20.07 2.61
CA ALA A 56 11.62 21.19 1.68
C ALA A 56 12.15 20.82 0.28
N ARG A 57 13.32 20.17 0.21
CA ARG A 57 13.90 19.67 -1.05
C ARG A 57 13.03 18.60 -1.70
N PHE A 58 12.45 17.69 -0.92
CA PHE A 58 11.55 16.66 -1.42
C PHE A 58 10.28 17.28 -2.03
N ARG A 59 9.72 18.31 -1.41
CA ARG A 59 8.58 19.06 -1.96
C ARG A 59 8.92 19.74 -3.29
N GLU A 60 10.08 20.38 -3.39
CA GLU A 60 10.56 20.99 -4.63
C GLU A 60 10.73 19.94 -5.73
N ILE A 61 11.27 18.77 -5.39
CA ILE A 61 11.40 17.64 -6.31
C ILE A 61 10.02 17.18 -6.82
N LEU A 62 9.05 16.95 -5.92
CA LEU A 62 7.70 16.54 -6.29
C LEU A 62 7.01 17.58 -7.19
N SER A 63 7.25 18.88 -6.98
CA SER A 63 6.69 19.93 -7.84
C SER A 63 7.19 19.92 -9.29
N ARG A 64 8.28 19.19 -9.57
CA ARG A 64 8.97 19.16 -10.88
C ARG A 64 8.77 17.87 -11.67
N VAL A 65 8.19 16.84 -11.05
CA VAL A 65 7.94 15.56 -11.70
C VAL A 65 6.43 15.33 -11.81
N PRO A 66 5.94 14.77 -12.92
CA PRO A 66 4.55 14.31 -12.95
C PRO A 66 4.41 13.12 -12.00
N GLY A 67 3.31 13.13 -11.24
CA GLY A 67 2.97 12.05 -10.32
C GLY A 67 3.52 12.20 -8.91
N GLY A 68 3.16 11.26 -8.05
CA GLY A 68 3.45 11.31 -6.62
C GLY A 68 2.94 10.09 -5.86
N PRO A 69 3.09 10.08 -4.53
CA PRO A 69 2.60 8.98 -3.68
C PRO A 69 1.12 8.64 -3.92
N GLU A 70 0.31 9.62 -4.34
CA GLU A 70 -1.10 9.45 -4.72
C GLU A 70 -1.32 8.55 -5.95
N ASP A 71 -0.33 8.39 -6.83
CA ASP A 71 -0.44 7.46 -7.97
C ASP A 71 -0.48 6.01 -7.49
N PHE A 72 0.29 5.69 -6.45
CA PHE A 72 0.28 4.35 -5.86
C PHE A 72 -1.08 4.05 -5.24
N THR A 73 -1.66 4.99 -4.49
CA THR A 73 -3.02 4.85 -3.95
C THR A 73 -4.05 4.62 -5.06
N ARG A 74 -3.97 5.38 -6.17
CA ARG A 74 -4.87 5.20 -7.33
C ARG A 74 -4.70 3.85 -8.01
N ALA A 75 -3.47 3.32 -8.08
CA ALA A 75 -3.21 1.99 -8.61
C ALA A 75 -3.84 0.89 -7.72
N VAL A 76 -3.72 1.02 -6.39
CA VAL A 76 -4.38 0.11 -5.43
C VAL A 76 -5.89 0.19 -5.59
N ALA A 77 -6.47 1.38 -5.69
CA ALA A 77 -7.91 1.55 -5.92
C ALA A 77 -8.36 0.89 -7.23
N SER A 78 -7.55 0.98 -8.29
CA SER A 78 -7.83 0.32 -9.56
C SER A 78 -7.82 -1.20 -9.45
N ALA A 79 -6.90 -1.77 -8.68
CA ALA A 79 -6.87 -3.20 -8.41
C ALA A 79 -8.11 -3.62 -7.60
N LEU A 80 -8.45 -2.88 -6.53
CA LEU A 80 -9.62 -3.15 -5.70
C LEU A 80 -10.93 -3.10 -6.49
N ARG A 81 -11.07 -2.18 -7.46
CA ARG A 81 -12.20 -2.16 -8.41
C ARG A 81 -12.33 -3.48 -9.16
N SER A 82 -11.22 -4.01 -9.69
CA SER A 82 -11.22 -5.31 -10.38
C SER A 82 -11.64 -6.46 -9.46
N TYR A 83 -11.23 -6.46 -8.19
CA TYR A 83 -11.66 -7.48 -7.23
C TYR A 83 -13.12 -7.30 -6.79
N ALA A 84 -13.64 -6.07 -6.76
CA ALA A 84 -15.05 -5.79 -6.51
C ALA A 84 -15.92 -6.26 -7.69
N ASP A 85 -15.50 -6.01 -8.93
CA ASP A 85 -16.16 -6.49 -10.15
C ASP A 85 -16.20 -8.04 -10.20
N ALA A 86 -15.19 -8.69 -9.64
CA ALA A 86 -15.11 -10.15 -9.47
C ALA A 86 -15.93 -10.69 -8.27
N GLY A 87 -16.56 -9.82 -7.47
CA GLY A 87 -17.37 -10.20 -6.32
C GLY A 87 -16.58 -10.63 -5.07
N VAL A 88 -15.28 -10.34 -5.02
CA VAL A 88 -14.39 -10.70 -3.90
C VAL A 88 -14.39 -9.62 -2.83
N VAL A 89 -14.29 -8.36 -3.27
CA VAL A 89 -14.32 -7.19 -2.38
C VAL A 89 -15.77 -6.77 -2.15
N GLY A 90 -16.10 -6.45 -0.90
CA GLY A 90 -17.44 -6.02 -0.50
C GLY A 90 -17.96 -4.87 -1.37
N SER A 91 -19.11 -5.07 -2.01
CA SER A 91 -19.69 -4.10 -2.98
C SER A 91 -20.09 -2.76 -2.37
N THR A 92 -20.15 -2.66 -1.04
CA THR A 92 -20.44 -1.43 -0.31
C THR A 92 -19.20 -0.59 -0.02
N LEU A 93 -18.00 -1.10 -0.27
CA LEU A 93 -16.75 -0.38 -0.06
C LEU A 93 -16.48 0.56 -1.24
N ASP A 94 -16.16 1.82 -0.94
CA ASP A 94 -15.57 2.74 -1.93
C ASP A 94 -14.11 2.31 -2.19
N PRO A 95 -13.74 1.89 -3.42
CA PRO A 95 -12.40 1.43 -3.72
C PRO A 95 -11.29 2.46 -3.48
N ASP A 96 -11.58 3.75 -3.64
CA ASP A 96 -10.59 4.80 -3.43
C ASP A 96 -10.33 5.01 -1.91
N ALA A 97 -11.39 4.99 -1.10
CA ALA A 97 -11.26 5.04 0.35
C ALA A 97 -10.62 3.75 0.92
N ALA A 98 -10.98 2.58 0.39
CA ALA A 98 -10.41 1.30 0.78
C ALA A 98 -8.91 1.23 0.45
N ALA A 99 -8.49 1.75 -0.71
CA ALA A 99 -7.08 1.83 -1.08
C ALA A 99 -6.28 2.71 -0.11
N ALA A 100 -6.81 3.89 0.25
CA ALA A 100 -6.17 4.76 1.23
C ALA A 100 -6.08 4.09 2.62
N PHE A 101 -7.09 3.33 3.03
CA PHE A 101 -7.08 2.57 4.27
C PHE A 101 -6.03 1.45 4.27
N VAL A 102 -6.00 0.63 3.22
CA VAL A 102 -4.98 -0.42 3.01
C VAL A 102 -3.58 0.17 3.11
N GLN A 103 -3.33 1.25 2.38
CA GLN A 103 -2.03 1.92 2.38
C GLN A 103 -1.68 2.46 3.77
N GLY A 104 -2.61 3.17 4.41
CA GLY A 104 -2.40 3.75 5.74
C GLY A 104 -2.12 2.70 6.80
N ARG A 105 -2.83 1.57 6.78
CA ARG A 105 -2.64 0.46 7.72
C ARG A 105 -1.25 -0.18 7.57
N CYS A 106 -0.81 -0.41 6.33
CA CYS A 106 0.52 -0.95 6.03
C CYS A 106 1.64 0.04 6.40
N PHE A 107 1.49 1.30 5.99
CA PHE A 107 2.47 2.35 6.27
C PHE A 107 2.63 2.62 7.77
N HIS A 108 1.52 2.70 8.51
CA HIS A 108 1.54 2.93 9.95
C HIS A 108 2.29 1.82 10.68
N HIS A 109 1.99 0.55 10.34
CA HIS A 109 2.69 -0.59 10.91
C HIS A 109 4.19 -0.54 10.62
N ALA A 110 4.57 -0.30 9.37
CA ALA A 110 5.97 -0.20 8.97
C ALA A 110 6.73 0.95 9.65
N VAL A 111 6.07 2.09 9.88
CA VAL A 111 6.65 3.21 10.63
C VAL A 111 6.92 2.82 12.07
N LEU A 112 5.95 2.17 12.75
CA LEU A 112 6.13 1.72 14.13
C LEU A 112 7.26 0.70 14.26
N ASP A 113 7.33 -0.25 13.32
CA ASP A 113 8.39 -1.27 13.28
C ASP A 113 9.76 -0.60 13.15
N ARG A 114 9.86 0.42 12.28
CA ARG A 114 11.11 1.15 12.08
C ARG A 114 11.52 1.99 13.28
N LEU A 115 10.57 2.61 13.98
CA LEU A 115 10.85 3.51 15.09
C LEU A 115 11.23 2.76 16.37
N HIS A 116 10.63 1.59 16.62
CA HIS A 116 10.88 0.82 17.84
C HIS A 116 11.95 -0.26 17.67
N GLY A 117 12.13 -0.78 16.45
CA GLY A 117 13.03 -1.89 16.17
C GLY A 117 12.31 -2.99 15.39
N PRO A 118 13.03 -3.76 14.53
CA PRO A 118 12.40 -4.81 13.73
C PRO A 118 11.68 -5.84 14.61
N GLY A 119 10.38 -6.02 14.40
CA GLY A 119 9.51 -6.94 15.14
C GLY A 119 8.74 -6.31 16.30
N ASP A 120 8.93 -5.03 16.59
CA ASP A 120 8.31 -4.37 17.75
C ASP A 120 7.02 -3.61 17.41
N ALA A 121 6.61 -3.58 16.13
CA ALA A 121 5.29 -3.09 15.76
C ALA A 121 4.17 -3.99 16.32
N PRO A 122 3.03 -3.43 16.75
CA PRO A 122 1.86 -4.21 17.12
C PRO A 122 1.36 -5.08 15.95
N GLY A 123 1.39 -6.40 16.16
CA GLY A 123 0.97 -7.40 15.19
C GLY A 123 2.08 -7.82 14.23
N ALA A 124 2.07 -9.09 13.82
CA ALA A 124 2.99 -9.58 12.80
C ALA A 124 2.60 -9.03 11.41
N PRO A 125 3.55 -8.87 10.46
CA PRO A 125 3.24 -8.46 9.09
C PRO A 125 2.12 -9.30 8.42
N ALA A 126 2.13 -10.61 8.64
CA ALA A 126 1.08 -11.50 8.14
C ALA A 126 -0.30 -11.16 8.72
N ALA A 127 -0.38 -10.85 10.02
CA ALA A 127 -1.63 -10.46 10.65
C ALA A 127 -2.19 -9.14 10.09
N VAL A 128 -1.31 -8.20 9.69
CA VAL A 128 -1.74 -6.97 9.00
C VAL A 128 -2.42 -7.29 7.68
N VAL A 129 -1.85 -8.20 6.89
CA VAL A 129 -2.41 -8.63 5.61
C VAL A 129 -3.72 -9.39 5.82
N ASP A 130 -3.78 -10.28 6.79
CA ASP A 130 -4.98 -11.07 7.11
C ASP A 130 -6.13 -10.17 7.58
N GLU A 131 -5.85 -9.16 8.41
CA GLU A 131 -6.84 -8.16 8.86
C GLU A 131 -7.39 -7.35 7.68
N LEU A 132 -6.51 -6.92 6.77
CA LEU A 132 -6.92 -6.19 5.56
C LEU A 132 -7.74 -7.05 4.62
N LEU A 133 -7.36 -8.32 4.45
CA LEU A 133 -8.13 -9.27 3.65
C LEU A 133 -9.53 -9.45 4.23
N ALA A 134 -9.64 -9.67 5.55
CA ALA A 134 -10.92 -9.81 6.23
C ALA A 134 -11.78 -8.53 6.15
N PHE A 135 -11.17 -7.35 6.23
CA PHE A 135 -11.87 -6.07 6.06
C PHE A 135 -12.44 -5.91 4.64
N LEU A 136 -11.68 -6.33 3.62
CA LEU A 136 -12.08 -6.16 2.23
C LEU A 136 -13.13 -7.17 1.78
N THR A 137 -13.18 -8.35 2.39
CA THR A 137 -14.08 -9.46 1.98
C THR A 137 -15.29 -9.66 2.90
N GLY A 138 -15.32 -9.02 4.07
CA GLY A 138 -16.44 -9.05 5.02
C GLY A 138 -17.58 -8.12 4.63
#